data_AF-A0A349J9P6-F1
#
_entry.id   AF-A0A349J9P6-F1
#
_cell.length_a   1.000
_cell.length_b   1.000
_cell.length_c   1.000
_cell.angle_alpha   90.00
_cell.angle_beta   90.00
_cell.angle_gamma   90.00
#
_symmetry.space_group_name_H-M   'P 1'
#
loop_
_entity.id
_entity.type
_entity.pdbx_description
1 polymer ?
#
loop_
_entity_poly.entity_id
_entity_poly.type
_entity_poly.pdbx_seq_one_letter_code
_entity_poly.pdbx_strand_id
1 'polypeptide(L)'
;IDGLGRNFLREESRRKAVTVYDQALTRYALRILLGEREGRITIPGSAELAHELLDELLAATSFAERMQRLIEIERGNAGLVEDSKRRDDERGARIIPGYADAHIAAADDPVVRSAWERVRRTEERVAKVLA
;
A
#
# COMPACT_ATOMS: atom_id res chain seq x y z
N ILE A 1 39.30 -6.22 9.43
CA ILE A 1 38.34 -7.34 9.53
C ILE A 1 37.64 -7.45 8.20
N ASP A 2 37.77 -8.58 7.52
CA ASP A 2 37.01 -8.84 6.30
C ASP A 2 35.51 -8.77 6.63
N GLY A 3 34.79 -7.80 6.06
CA GLY A 3 33.39 -7.55 6.46
C GLY A 3 33.10 -6.22 7.12
N LEU A 4 34.12 -5.47 7.57
CA LEU A 4 33.90 -4.13 8.11
C LEU A 4 33.35 -3.22 7.01
N GLY A 5 32.13 -2.69 7.19
CA GLY A 5 31.43 -1.88 6.20
C GLY A 5 30.47 -2.61 5.26
N ARG A 6 30.30 -3.95 5.38
CA ARG A 6 29.27 -4.68 4.60
C ARG A 6 27.83 -4.33 5.02
N ASN A 7 27.64 -3.82 6.24
CA ASN A 7 26.38 -3.24 6.72
C ASN A 7 26.37 -1.70 6.57
N PHE A 8 26.78 -1.20 5.41
CA PHE A 8 26.73 0.23 5.11
C PHE A 8 25.42 0.57 4.40
N LEU A 9 24.51 1.25 5.10
CA LEU A 9 23.31 1.80 4.49
C LEU A 9 23.67 3.07 3.72
N ARG A 10 23.64 2.99 2.39
CA ARG A 10 23.82 4.16 1.53
C ARG A 10 22.72 5.18 1.80
N GLU A 11 23.07 6.46 1.76
CA GLU A 11 22.10 7.55 1.98
C GLU A 11 20.91 7.48 1.02
N GLU A 12 21.15 7.12 -0.24
CA GLU A 12 20.09 6.89 -1.23
C GLU A 12 19.13 5.77 -0.78
N SER A 13 19.67 4.65 -0.30
CA SER A 13 18.87 3.54 0.22
C SER A 13 18.11 3.94 1.49
N ARG A 14 18.74 4.74 2.38
CA ARG A 14 18.09 5.26 3.59
C ARG A 14 16.89 6.13 3.24
N ARG A 15 17.02 7.08 2.31
CA ARG A 15 15.93 7.96 1.88
C ARG A 15 14.79 7.18 1.23
N LYS A 16 15.11 6.20 0.38
CA LYS A 16 14.10 5.30 -0.21
C LYS A 16 13.34 4.54 0.87
N ALA A 17 14.04 4.01 1.87
CA ALA A 17 13.41 3.33 2.99
C ALA A 17 12.48 4.27 3.76
N VAL A 18 12.93 5.48 4.12
CA VAL A 18 12.11 6.49 4.79
C VAL A 18 10.81 6.74 4.03
N THR A 19 10.87 6.99 2.72
CA THR A 19 9.67 7.20 1.90
C THR A 19 8.70 6.01 1.92
N VAL A 20 9.21 4.77 1.90
CA VAL A 20 8.37 3.56 1.98
C VAL A 20 7.69 3.47 3.36
N TYR A 21 8.44 3.75 4.44
CA TYR A 21 7.87 3.76 5.79
C TYR A 21 6.84 4.87 5.96
N ASP A 22 7.08 6.08 5.45
CA ASP A 22 6.14 7.20 5.49
C ASP A 22 4.82 6.84 4.80
N GLN A 23 4.90 6.23 3.61
CA GLN A 23 3.71 5.76 2.89
C GLN A 23 2.95 4.68 3.66
N ALA A 24 3.66 3.72 4.25
CA ALA A 24 3.05 2.66 5.04
C ALA A 24 2.36 3.22 6.30
N LEU A 25 3.02 4.09 7.05
CA LEU A 25 2.47 4.74 8.24
C LEU A 25 1.25 5.60 7.88
N THR A 26 1.36 6.43 6.84
CA THR A 26 0.26 7.24 6.30
C THR A 26 -0.94 6.35 6.00
N ARG A 27 -0.74 5.24 5.28
CA ARG A 27 -1.81 4.29 4.95
C ARG A 27 -2.48 3.72 6.20
N TYR A 28 -1.71 3.28 7.19
CA TYR A 28 -2.27 2.71 8.41
C TYR A 28 -3.07 3.73 9.20
N ALA A 29 -2.54 4.93 9.39
CA ALA A 29 -3.24 6.00 10.09
C ALA A 29 -4.53 6.40 9.37
N LEU A 30 -4.51 6.52 8.03
CA LEU A 30 -5.72 6.79 7.24
C LEU A 30 -6.77 5.68 7.35
N ARG A 31 -6.37 4.40 7.43
CA ARG A 31 -7.31 3.28 7.63
C ARG A 31 -7.94 3.30 9.02
N ILE A 32 -7.19 3.72 10.04
CA ILE A 32 -7.73 3.91 11.39
C ILE A 32 -8.71 5.08 11.39
N LEU A 33 -8.37 6.20 10.75
CA LEU A 33 -9.24 7.37 10.63
C LEU A 33 -10.57 7.03 9.91
N LEU A 34 -10.51 6.25 8.82
CA LEU A 34 -11.71 5.72 8.17
C LEU A 34 -12.51 4.82 9.12
N GLY A 35 -11.83 3.94 9.86
CA GLY A 35 -12.45 3.05 10.85
C GLY A 35 -13.15 3.83 11.96
N GLU A 36 -12.52 4.86 12.52
CA GLU A 36 -13.11 5.77 13.49
C GLU A 36 -14.39 6.41 12.94
N ARG A 37 -14.36 6.92 11.70
CA ARG A 37 -15.55 7.52 11.08
C ARG A 37 -16.69 6.52 10.88
N GLU A 38 -16.38 5.25 10.71
CA GLU A 38 -17.34 4.15 10.67
C GLU A 38 -17.80 3.64 12.06
N GLY A 39 -17.27 4.20 13.16
CA GLY A 39 -17.51 3.70 14.51
C GLY A 39 -16.82 2.35 14.79
N ARG A 40 -15.74 2.03 14.08
CA ARG A 40 -15.00 0.76 14.11
C ARG A 40 -13.55 0.98 14.57
N ILE A 41 -13.38 1.29 15.85
CA ILE A 41 -12.06 1.31 16.49
C ILE A 41 -11.88 0.00 17.25
N THR A 42 -10.83 -0.74 16.91
CA THR A 42 -10.52 -2.05 17.52
C THR A 42 -9.47 -1.97 18.62
N ILE A 43 -8.67 -0.91 18.65
CA ILE A 43 -7.55 -0.74 19.59
C ILE A 43 -7.71 0.61 20.30
N PRO A 44 -7.85 0.64 21.64
CA PRO A 44 -7.89 1.89 22.40
C PRO A 44 -6.65 2.76 22.15
N GLY A 45 -6.83 4.08 22.01
CA GLY A 45 -5.73 5.02 21.77
C GLY A 45 -5.23 5.08 20.31
N SER A 46 -5.71 4.19 19.43
CA SER A 46 -5.20 4.12 18.05
C SER A 46 -5.68 5.27 17.17
N ALA A 47 -6.86 5.83 17.45
CA ALA A 47 -7.39 6.96 16.68
C ALA A 47 -6.60 8.23 16.99
N GLU A 48 -6.34 8.50 18.26
CA GLU A 48 -5.54 9.64 18.73
C GLU A 48 -4.15 9.62 18.10
N LEU A 49 -3.45 8.48 18.17
CA LEU A 49 -2.15 8.30 17.51
C LEU A 49 -2.22 8.46 15.99
N ALA A 50 -3.31 8.00 15.36
CA ALA A 50 -3.49 8.17 13.92
C ALA A 50 -3.67 9.64 13.54
N HIS A 51 -4.42 10.42 14.32
CA HIS A 51 -4.55 11.87 14.11
C HIS A 51 -3.20 12.57 14.24
N GLU A 52 -2.45 12.30 15.31
CA GLU A 52 -1.11 12.88 15.54
C GLU A 52 -0.17 12.59 14.35
N LEU A 53 -0.11 11.34 13.89
CA LEU A 53 0.70 10.95 12.74
C LEU A 53 0.25 11.65 11.45
N LEU A 54 -1.05 11.81 11.22
CA LEU A 54 -1.57 12.44 10.00
C LEU A 54 -1.38 13.95 10.01
N ASP A 55 -1.38 14.58 11.18
CA ASP A 55 -1.11 16.01 11.31
C ASP A 55 0.36 16.32 10.98
N GLU A 56 1.28 15.41 11.29
CA GLU A 56 2.68 15.51 10.88
C GLU A 56 2.90 15.15 9.40
N LEU A 57 2.37 14.01 8.94
CA LEU A 57 2.64 13.45 7.61
C LEU A 57 1.82 14.11 6.49
N LEU A 58 0.63 14.63 6.80
CA LEU A 58 -0.32 15.24 5.86
C LEU A 58 -0.87 16.55 6.43
N ALA A 59 0.03 17.43 6.88
CA ALA A 59 -0.32 18.73 7.44
C ALA A 59 -1.25 19.53 6.52
N ALA A 60 -2.22 20.23 7.12
CA ALA A 60 -3.19 21.09 6.44
C ALA A 60 -4.08 20.40 5.39
N THR A 61 -4.31 19.09 5.51
CA THR A 61 -5.27 18.35 4.66
C THR A 61 -6.62 18.17 5.36
N SER A 62 -7.70 18.32 4.61
CA SER A 62 -9.06 18.00 5.03
C SER A 62 -9.29 16.49 5.13
N PHE A 63 -10.36 16.09 5.82
CA PHE A 63 -10.78 14.69 5.87
C PHE A 63 -11.01 14.10 4.47
N ALA A 64 -11.64 14.85 3.56
CA ALA A 64 -11.89 14.40 2.19
C ALA A 64 -10.59 14.14 1.41
N GLU A 65 -9.61 15.05 1.51
CA GLU A 65 -8.29 14.88 0.91
C GLU A 65 -7.54 13.69 1.48
N ARG A 66 -7.63 13.48 2.81
CA ARG A 66 -7.07 12.29 3.50
C ARG A 66 -7.69 10.99 2.98
N MET A 67 -9.00 10.94 2.78
CA MET A 67 -9.67 9.75 2.22
C MET A 67 -9.32 9.52 0.75
N GLN A 68 -9.20 10.58 -0.04
CA GLN A 68 -8.71 10.47 -1.42
C GLN A 68 -7.27 9.94 -1.45
N ARG A 69 -6.43 10.42 -0.54
CA ARG A 69 -5.05 9.93 -0.39
C ARG A 69 -5.00 8.45 -0.03
N LEU A 70 -5.92 7.97 0.80
CA LEU A 70 -6.04 6.53 1.11
C LEU A 70 -6.33 5.71 -0.15
N ILE A 71 -7.28 6.14 -0.97
CA ILE A 71 -7.63 5.46 -2.24
C ILE A 71 -6.42 5.42 -3.17
N GLU A 72 -5.70 6.53 -3.31
CA GLU A 72 -4.47 6.59 -4.12
C GLU A 72 -3.42 5.58 -3.67
N ILE A 73 -3.17 5.49 -2.36
CA ILE A 73 -2.19 4.55 -1.82
C ILE A 73 -2.66 3.10 -2.03
N GLU A 74 -3.94 2.78 -1.82
CA GLU A 74 -4.47 1.44 -2.08
C GLU A 74 -4.34 1.05 -3.56
N ARG A 75 -4.67 1.97 -4.48
CA ARG A 75 -4.51 1.77 -5.94
C ARG A 75 -3.06 1.57 -6.32
N GLY A 76 -2.15 2.40 -5.79
CA GLY A 76 -0.71 2.26 -6.02
C GLY A 76 -0.20 0.90 -5.55
N ASN A 77 -0.63 0.43 -4.38
CA ASN A 77 -0.27 -0.89 -3.87
C ASN A 77 -0.81 -2.03 -4.74
N ALA A 78 -2.05 -1.94 -5.23
CA ALA A 78 -2.61 -2.94 -6.14
C ALA A 78 -1.84 -2.98 -7.48
N GLY A 79 -1.49 -1.81 -8.02
CA GLY A 79 -0.65 -1.69 -9.22
C GLY A 79 0.73 -2.34 -9.04
N LEU A 80 1.38 -2.15 -7.89
CA LEU A 80 2.66 -2.81 -7.59
C LEU A 80 2.56 -4.35 -7.59
N VAL A 81 1.45 -4.90 -7.09
CA VAL A 81 1.19 -6.35 -7.09
C VAL A 81 1.03 -6.86 -8.51
N GLU A 82 0.20 -6.18 -9.31
CA GLU A 82 -0.02 -6.50 -10.73
C GLU A 82 1.26 -6.41 -11.56
N ASP A 83 2.02 -5.31 -11.39
CA ASP A 83 3.30 -5.10 -12.07
C ASP A 83 4.35 -6.14 -11.70
N SER A 84 4.37 -6.59 -10.44
CA SER A 84 5.25 -7.66 -10.00
C SER A 84 4.92 -8.96 -10.74
N LYS A 85 3.65 -9.34 -10.74
CA LYS A 85 3.17 -10.57 -11.39
C LYS A 85 3.40 -10.52 -12.91
N ARG A 86 3.11 -9.39 -13.56
CA ARG A 86 3.36 -9.19 -14.99
C ARG A 86 4.84 -9.35 -15.36
N ARG A 87 5.75 -8.78 -14.56
CA ARG A 87 7.20 -8.96 -14.77
C ARG A 87 7.64 -10.41 -14.59
N ASP A 88 6.97 -11.16 -13.71
CA ASP A 88 7.21 -12.59 -13.53
C ASP A 88 6.70 -13.39 -14.73
N ASP A 89 5.52 -13.05 -15.28
CA ASP A 89 4.98 -13.68 -16.48
C ASP A 89 5.89 -13.43 -17.70
N GLU A 90 6.32 -12.18 -17.92
CA GLU A 90 7.24 -11.80 -19.01
C GLU A 90 8.59 -12.51 -18.90
N ARG A 91 9.14 -12.59 -17.69
CA ARG A 91 10.42 -13.26 -17.42
C ARG A 91 10.28 -14.77 -17.56
N GLY A 92 9.19 -15.35 -17.04
CA GLY A 92 8.87 -16.77 -17.09
C GLY A 92 8.74 -17.26 -18.52
N ALA A 93 7.92 -16.58 -19.34
CA ALA A 93 7.74 -16.90 -20.75
C ALA A 93 9.05 -16.83 -21.57
N ARG A 94 9.98 -15.96 -21.17
CA ARG A 94 11.29 -15.82 -21.84
C ARG A 94 12.27 -16.94 -21.51
N ILE A 95 12.23 -17.46 -20.28
CA ILE A 95 13.26 -18.37 -19.75
C ILE A 95 12.79 -19.83 -19.75
N ILE A 96 11.49 -20.07 -19.55
CA ILE A 96 10.92 -21.40 -19.31
C ILE A 96 9.99 -21.76 -20.47
N PRO A 97 10.36 -22.72 -21.34
CA PRO A 97 9.46 -23.26 -22.35
C PRO A 97 8.17 -23.80 -21.72
N GLY A 98 7.00 -23.46 -22.27
CA GLY A 98 5.70 -23.89 -21.75
C GLY A 98 5.25 -23.16 -20.48
N TYR A 99 5.90 -22.06 -20.07
CA TYR A 99 5.54 -21.32 -18.86
C TYR A 99 4.07 -20.90 -18.81
N ALA A 100 3.58 -20.34 -19.93
CA ALA A 100 2.21 -19.83 -20.05
C ALA A 100 1.15 -20.94 -19.93
N ASP A 101 1.50 -22.18 -20.28
CA ASP A 101 0.58 -23.32 -20.16
C ASP A 101 0.41 -23.78 -18.70
N ALA A 102 1.38 -23.45 -17.84
CA ALA A 102 1.41 -23.86 -16.43
C ALA A 102 1.08 -22.72 -15.45
N HIS A 103 0.95 -21.47 -15.92
CA HIS A 103 0.78 -20.30 -15.05
C HIS A 103 -0.40 -19.42 -15.47
N ILE A 104 -1.14 -18.96 -14.47
CA ILE A 104 -2.23 -17.99 -14.63
C ILE A 104 -1.61 -16.61 -14.89
N ALA A 105 -2.10 -15.93 -15.93
CA ALA A 105 -1.69 -14.57 -16.27
C ALA A 105 -2.07 -13.57 -15.18
N ALA A 106 -1.31 -12.48 -15.07
CA ALA A 106 -1.54 -11.41 -14.10
C ALA A 106 -3.00 -10.93 -14.00
N ALA A 107 -3.71 -10.80 -15.12
CA ALA A 107 -5.09 -10.33 -15.15
C ALA A 107 -6.08 -11.26 -14.43
N ASP A 108 -5.79 -12.57 -14.42
CA ASP A 108 -6.64 -13.60 -13.82
C ASP A 108 -6.07 -14.13 -12.50
N ASP A 109 -4.90 -13.63 -12.08
CA ASP A 109 -4.22 -14.07 -10.88
C ASP A 109 -5.04 -13.71 -9.62
N PRO A 110 -5.33 -14.69 -8.74
CA PRO A 110 -6.18 -14.46 -7.57
C PRO A 110 -5.58 -13.45 -6.58
N VAL A 111 -4.26 -13.29 -6.52
CA VAL A 111 -3.59 -12.30 -5.67
C VAL A 111 -3.77 -10.90 -6.23
N VAL A 112 -3.61 -10.73 -7.55
CA VAL A 112 -3.87 -9.45 -8.25
C VAL A 112 -5.33 -9.04 -8.09
N ARG A 113 -6.27 -9.97 -8.33
CA ARG A 113 -7.70 -9.74 -8.12
C ARG A 113 -8.02 -9.35 -6.68
N SER A 114 -7.50 -10.08 -5.70
CA SER A 114 -7.70 -9.78 -4.27
C SER A 114 -7.17 -8.40 -3.88
N ALA A 115 -6.04 -7.97 -4.46
CA ALA A 115 -5.49 -6.64 -4.26
C ALA A 115 -6.46 -5.55 -4.77
N TRP A 116 -6.97 -5.69 -5.99
CA TRP A 116 -7.95 -4.75 -6.56
C TRP A 116 -9.31 -4.79 -5.87
N GLU A 117 -9.78 -5.95 -5.39
CA GLU A 117 -10.99 -6.06 -4.58
C GLU A 117 -10.87 -5.31 -3.24
N ARG A 118 -9.68 -5.23 -2.65
CA ARG A 118 -9.43 -4.38 -1.47
C ARG A 118 -9.51 -2.89 -1.79
N VAL A 119 -9.07 -2.48 -2.98
CA VAL A 119 -9.22 -1.09 -3.44
C VAL A 119 -10.70 -0.74 -3.54
N ARG A 120 -11.50 -1.55 -4.26
CA ARG A 120 -12.95 -1.33 -4.42
C ARG A 120 -13.67 -1.24 -3.08
N ARG A 121 -13.37 -2.16 -2.16
CA ARG A 121 -13.93 -2.11 -0.79
C ARG A 121 -13.55 -0.83 -0.05
N THR A 122 -12.34 -0.33 -0.23
CA THR A 122 -11.92 0.93 0.38
C THR A 122 -12.67 2.12 -0.24
N GLU A 123 -12.82 2.15 -1.57
CA GLU A 123 -13.57 3.19 -2.28
C GLU A 123 -15.04 3.23 -1.84
N GLU A 124 -15.70 2.08 -1.74
CA GLU A 124 -17.07 1.97 -1.24
C GLU A 124 -17.21 2.49 0.19
N ARG A 125 -16.25 2.17 1.06
CA ARG A 125 -16.23 2.65 2.45
C ARG A 125 -16.02 4.16 2.53
N VAL A 126 -15.08 4.69 1.74
CA VAL A 126 -14.81 6.12 1.65
C VAL A 126 -16.04 6.87 1.13
N ALA A 127 -16.69 6.38 0.07
CA ALA A 127 -17.89 7.00 -0.48
C ALA A 127 -19.02 7.11 0.56
N LYS A 128 -19.19 6.10 1.42
CA LYS A 128 -20.21 6.12 2.49
C LYS A 128 -19.95 7.15 3.57
N VAL A 129 -18.69 7.46 3.89
CA VAL A 129 -18.35 8.43 4.96
C VAL A 129 -18.21 9.86 4.44
N LEU A 130 -18.17 10.04 3.13
CA LEU A 130 -18.15 11.36 2.46
C LEU A 130 -19.53 11.80 1.94
N ALA A 131 -20.50 10.88 1.90
CA ALA A 131 -21.91 11.18 1.60
C ALA A 131 -22.60 11.83 2.81
#